data_AF-S4S049-F1
#
_entry.id   AF-S4S049-F1
#
_cell.length_a   1.000
_cell.length_b   1.000
_cell.length_c   1.000
_cell.angle_alpha   90.00
_cell.angle_beta   90.00
_cell.angle_gamma   90.00
#
_symmetry.space_group_name_H-M   'P 1'
#
loop_
_entity.id
_entity.type
_entity.pdbx_description
1 polymer ?
#
loop_
_entity_poly.entity_id
_entity_poly.type
_entity_poly.pdbx_seq_one_letter_code
_entity_poly.pdbx_strand_id
1 'polypeptide(L)'
;LRTPATPFPGGFKCFTCEDARDNYDCNRWAPDVFCPRGSRYCYTRHLMDGLGASESVTKRCVAVRDCVGATGCRTLADARRTECVSCCEGNICNLPVPRNHSDAVFSTEIPVWPSGASSCHSARWPVLCALLSALM
;
A
#
# COMPACT_ATOMS: atom_id res chain seq x y z
N LEU A 1 -20.71 19.59 -5.23
CA LEU A 1 -20.10 18.52 -4.42
C LEU A 1 -18.91 19.12 -3.67
N ARG A 2 -19.02 19.29 -2.36
CA ARG A 2 -17.93 19.83 -1.52
C ARG A 2 -16.96 18.68 -1.27
N THR A 3 -15.78 18.71 -1.88
CA THR A 3 -14.65 17.90 -1.42
C THR A 3 -14.50 18.14 0.08
N PRO A 4 -14.45 17.11 0.94
CA PRO A 4 -14.12 17.33 2.33
C PRO A 4 -12.77 18.06 2.34
N ALA A 5 -12.79 19.32 2.75
CA ALA A 5 -11.58 20.13 2.78
C ALA A 5 -10.61 19.40 3.71
N THR A 6 -9.47 18.99 3.17
CA THR A 6 -8.40 18.45 4.01
C THR A 6 -8.07 19.51 5.07
N PRO A 7 -7.76 19.12 6.32
CA PRO A 7 -7.53 20.08 7.40
C PRO A 7 -6.34 21.03 7.12
N PHE A 8 -5.50 20.67 6.15
CA PHE A 8 -4.44 21.49 5.58
C PHE A 8 -4.19 21.08 4.11
N PRO A 9 -3.58 21.95 3.27
CA PRO A 9 -3.21 21.59 1.90
C PRO A 9 -2.33 20.33 1.88
N GLY A 10 -2.69 19.35 1.05
CA GLY A 10 -1.97 18.07 0.97
C GLY A 10 -2.23 17.11 2.14
N GLY A 11 -3.26 17.34 2.95
CA GLY A 11 -3.66 16.37 3.97
C GLY A 11 -4.06 15.03 3.37
N PHE A 12 -3.59 13.94 3.98
CA PHE A 12 -3.85 12.57 3.56
C PHE A 12 -4.19 11.71 4.78
N LYS A 13 -4.73 10.52 4.53
CA LYS A 13 -5.02 9.51 5.55
C LYS A 13 -4.16 8.28 5.31
N CYS A 14 -3.94 7.50 6.36
CA CYS A 14 -3.40 6.15 6.31
C CYS A 14 -4.31 5.27 7.16
N PHE A 15 -4.30 3.95 6.92
CA PHE A 15 -4.70 3.05 8.00
C PHE A 15 -3.72 3.19 9.15
N THR A 16 -4.23 3.25 10.38
CA THR A 16 -3.43 3.33 11.60
C THR A 16 -3.93 2.33 12.63
N CYS A 17 -3.00 1.57 13.20
CA CYS A 17 -3.24 0.54 14.21
C CYS A 17 -1.90 0.17 14.87
N GLU A 18 -1.93 -0.35 16.09
CA GLU A 18 -0.74 -0.84 16.78
C GLU A 18 -0.99 -2.31 17.19
N ASP A 19 -0.11 -3.20 16.74
CA ASP A 19 -0.13 -4.65 17.04
C ASP A 19 -1.51 -5.32 16.85
N ALA A 20 -2.25 -4.94 15.81
CA ALA A 20 -3.48 -5.63 15.43
C ALA A 20 -3.16 -7.06 14.99
N ARG A 21 -4.05 -8.02 15.25
CA ARG A 21 -3.76 -9.45 14.98
C ARG A 21 -3.48 -9.73 13.50
N ASP A 22 -4.11 -8.97 12.60
CA ASP A 22 -4.02 -9.14 11.16
C ASP A 22 -4.40 -7.85 10.42
N ASN A 23 -4.25 -7.87 9.09
CA ASN A 23 -4.55 -6.71 8.24
C ASN A 23 -6.03 -6.33 8.24
N TYR A 24 -6.93 -7.31 8.36
CA TYR A 24 -8.36 -7.05 8.35
C TYR A 24 -8.77 -6.30 9.61
N ASP A 25 -8.35 -6.78 10.79
CA ASP A 25 -8.64 -6.17 12.08
C ASP A 25 -8.07 -4.74 12.15
N CYS A 26 -6.82 -4.56 11.70
CA CYS A 26 -6.20 -3.23 11.57
C CYS A 26 -7.04 -2.28 10.70
N ASN A 27 -7.40 -2.69 9.48
CA ASN A 27 -8.13 -1.83 8.56
C ASN A 27 -9.59 -1.59 8.99
N ARG A 28 -10.21 -2.57 9.66
CA ARG A 28 -11.61 -2.52 10.07
C ARG A 28 -11.86 -1.51 11.19
N TRP A 29 -10.91 -1.39 12.11
CA TRP A 29 -11.02 -0.54 13.30
C TRP A 29 -10.15 0.73 13.24
N ALA A 30 -9.43 0.93 12.14
CA ALA A 30 -8.65 2.14 11.94
C ALA A 30 -9.54 3.40 12.03
N PRO A 31 -9.11 4.43 12.77
CA PRO A 31 -9.85 5.67 12.85
C PRO A 31 -9.83 6.42 11.51
N ASP A 32 -10.98 6.99 11.12
CA ASP A 32 -11.10 7.77 9.88
C ASP A 32 -10.60 9.23 10.04
N VAL A 33 -9.34 9.39 10.45
CA VAL A 33 -8.72 10.69 10.73
C VAL A 33 -7.58 10.99 9.76
N PHE A 34 -7.32 12.29 9.56
CA PHE A 34 -6.17 12.75 8.78
C PHE A 34 -4.87 12.55 9.54
N CYS A 35 -3.80 12.27 8.79
CA CYS A 35 -2.46 12.19 9.34
C CYS A 35 -1.99 13.56 9.92
N PRO A 36 -1.18 13.55 10.98
CA PRO A 36 -0.66 14.77 11.58
C PRO A 36 0.29 15.52 10.63
N ARG A 37 0.46 16.81 10.86
CA ARG A 37 1.45 17.63 10.14
C ARG A 37 2.85 17.05 10.31
N GLY A 38 3.67 17.14 9.26
CA GLY A 38 5.04 16.62 9.25
C GLY A 38 5.14 15.13 8.87
N SER A 39 4.01 14.42 8.75
CA SER A 39 3.96 13.12 8.09
C SER A 39 3.79 13.28 6.58
N ARG A 40 4.27 12.29 5.82
CA ARG A 40 4.16 12.24 4.35
C ARG A 40 3.91 10.83 3.81
N TYR A 41 4.19 9.80 4.62
CA TYR A 41 4.12 8.40 4.21
C TYR A 41 3.24 7.59 5.14
N CYS A 42 2.65 6.55 4.59
CA CYS A 42 2.03 5.50 5.37
C CYS A 42 3.04 4.37 5.57
N TYR A 43 3.34 4.08 6.83
CA TYR A 43 4.18 2.97 7.26
C TYR A 43 3.32 1.73 7.54
N THR A 44 3.82 0.56 7.17
CA THR A 44 3.25 -0.74 7.56
C THR A 44 4.35 -1.68 8.00
N ARG A 45 4.23 -2.23 9.21
CA ARG A 45 5.00 -3.36 9.71
C ARG A 45 4.10 -4.56 9.83
N HIS A 46 4.58 -5.70 9.36
CA HIS A 46 3.88 -6.98 9.42
C HIS A 46 4.83 -8.03 9.99
N LEU A 47 4.46 -8.57 11.15
CA LEU A 47 5.11 -9.70 11.77
C LEU A 47 4.34 -10.96 11.40
N MET A 48 5.06 -11.94 10.86
CA MET A 48 4.52 -13.23 10.47
C MET A 48 5.22 -14.36 11.23
N ASP A 49 4.48 -15.44 11.46
CA ASP A 49 5.03 -16.69 11.96
C ASP A 49 5.80 -17.46 10.87
N GLY A 50 6.28 -18.66 11.22
CA GLY A 50 7.11 -19.48 10.32
C GLY A 50 6.36 -20.09 9.14
N LEU A 51 5.02 -20.02 9.16
CA LEU A 51 4.15 -20.47 8.08
C LEU A 51 3.64 -19.28 7.24
N GLY A 52 4.00 -18.04 7.60
CA GLY A 52 3.56 -16.81 6.94
C GLY A 52 2.20 -16.30 7.42
N ALA A 53 1.65 -16.85 8.50
CA ALA A 53 0.44 -16.33 9.11
C ALA A 53 0.73 -15.03 9.86
N SER A 54 -0.21 -14.08 9.82
CA SER A 54 -0.09 -12.80 10.51
C SER A 54 -0.08 -13.01 12.04
N GLU A 55 0.94 -12.49 12.70
CA GLU A 55 1.06 -12.44 14.17
C GLU A 55 0.76 -11.02 14.68
N SER A 56 1.31 -9.99 14.02
CA SER A 56 0.94 -8.60 14.31
C SER A 56 1.08 -7.68 13.10
N VAL A 57 0.23 -6.65 13.04
CA VAL A 57 0.24 -5.59 12.03
C VAL A 57 0.19 -4.25 12.73
N THR A 58 1.16 -3.39 12.40
CA THR A 58 1.20 -2.01 12.86
C THR A 58 1.25 -1.08 11.65
N LYS A 59 0.40 -0.06 11.65
CA LYS A 59 0.33 0.95 10.60
C LYS A 59 0.32 2.35 11.19
N ARG A 60 1.09 3.27 10.59
CA ARG A 60 1.26 4.63 11.14
C ARG A 60 1.44 5.66 10.02
N CYS A 61 1.03 6.90 10.29
CA CYS A 61 1.47 8.05 9.51
C CYS A 61 2.88 8.44 9.96
N VAL A 62 3.84 8.56 9.04
CA VAL A 62 5.24 8.80 9.39
C VAL A 62 5.93 9.84 8.52
N ALA A 63 7.09 10.34 8.97
CA ALA A 63 7.97 11.18 8.18
C ALA A 63 8.94 10.32 7.34
N VAL A 64 9.63 10.94 6.37
CA VAL A 64 10.56 10.23 5.46
C VAL A 64 11.63 9.44 6.22
N ARG A 65 12.14 9.99 7.32
CA ARG A 65 13.21 9.40 8.14
C ARG A 65 12.83 8.04 8.74
N ASP A 66 11.53 7.81 8.93
CA ASP A 66 11.03 6.57 9.54
C ASP A 66 10.91 5.44 8.49
N CYS A 67 11.00 5.79 7.19
CA CYS A 67 10.94 4.85 6.08
C CYS A 67 12.33 4.51 5.52
N VAL A 68 13.24 5.48 5.46
CA VAL A 68 14.59 5.30 4.91
C VAL A 68 15.37 4.27 5.74
N GLY A 69 15.74 3.16 5.11
CA GLY A 69 16.48 2.06 5.75
C GLY A 69 15.62 1.15 6.64
N ALA A 70 14.34 1.47 6.85
CA ALA A 70 13.42 0.63 7.62
C ALA A 70 12.72 -0.43 6.76
N THR A 71 12.50 -0.15 5.47
CA THR A 71 11.79 -1.06 4.56
C THR A 71 12.60 -2.30 4.20
N GLY A 72 11.91 -3.41 3.99
CA GLY A 72 12.49 -4.71 3.69
C GLY A 72 11.94 -5.78 4.62
N CYS A 73 12.40 -7.01 4.46
CA CYS A 73 12.09 -8.11 5.36
C CYS A 73 13.34 -8.60 6.08
N ARG A 74 13.18 -9.04 7.32
CA ARG A 74 14.21 -9.74 8.07
C ARG A 74 13.61 -10.90 8.85
N THR A 75 14.33 -12.01 8.89
CA THR A 75 14.04 -13.09 9.82
C THR A 75 14.51 -12.69 11.21
N LEU A 76 13.69 -12.92 12.23
CA LEU A 76 14.03 -12.65 13.63
C LEU A 76 14.93 -13.75 14.19
N ALA A 77 15.58 -13.46 15.33
CA ALA A 77 16.63 -14.30 15.91
C ALA A 77 16.18 -15.74 16.27
N ASP A 78 14.88 -15.97 16.41
CA ASP A 78 14.33 -17.30 16.65
C ASP A 78 14.16 -18.15 15.37
N ALA A 79 14.57 -17.61 14.22
CA ALA A 79 14.50 -18.20 12.88
C ALA A 79 13.10 -18.68 12.47
N ARG A 80 12.07 -18.27 13.20
CA ARG A 80 10.68 -18.68 12.97
C ARG A 80 9.80 -17.51 12.57
N ARG A 81 10.12 -16.29 12.98
CA ARG A 81 9.31 -15.13 12.64
C ARG A 81 9.97 -14.27 11.58
N THR A 82 9.15 -13.71 10.71
CA THR A 82 9.59 -12.77 9.67
C THR A 82 8.93 -11.43 9.90
N GLU A 83 9.73 -10.37 9.97
CA GLU A 83 9.24 -9.00 10.04
C GLU A 83 9.46 -8.34 8.69
N CYS A 84 8.39 -7.83 8.09
CA CYS A 84 8.43 -7.07 6.85
C CYS A 84 7.91 -5.66 7.07
N VAL A 85 8.57 -4.67 6.46
CA VAL A 85 8.23 -3.26 6.55
C VAL A 85 8.13 -2.65 5.16
N SER A 86 7.05 -1.91 4.90
CA SER A 86 6.87 -1.11 3.69
C SER A 86 6.43 0.31 4.05
N CYS A 87 6.73 1.24 3.12
CA CYS A 87 6.23 2.60 3.17
C CYS A 87 5.65 2.97 1.81
N CYS A 88 4.55 3.73 1.81
CA CYS A 88 3.95 4.26 0.58
C CYS A 88 3.56 5.73 0.72
N GLU A 89 3.56 6.46 -0.38
CA GLU A 89 3.05 7.84 -0.48
C GLU A 89 1.63 7.83 -1.08
N GLY A 90 0.70 8.56 -0.45
CA GLY A 90 -0.67 8.72 -0.94
C GLY A 90 -1.76 8.44 0.08
N ASN A 91 -3.00 8.83 -0.25
CA ASN A 91 -4.14 8.68 0.63
C ASN A 91 -4.59 7.21 0.73
N ILE A 92 -4.50 6.64 1.94
CA ILE A 92 -4.92 5.26 2.26
C ILE A 92 -4.14 4.23 1.42
N CYS A 93 -2.90 4.56 1.04
CA CYS A 93 -2.08 3.70 0.18
C CYS A 93 -1.67 2.37 0.85
N ASN A 94 -1.65 2.35 2.19
CA ASN A 94 -1.22 1.20 2.98
C ASN A 94 -2.36 0.21 3.27
N LEU A 95 -3.27 -0.01 2.32
CA LEU A 95 -4.33 -1.03 2.44
C LEU A 95 -3.77 -2.47 2.62
N PRO A 96 -2.78 -2.93 1.81
CA PRO A 96 -2.16 -4.24 2.01
C PRO A 96 -1.10 -4.24 3.13
N VAL A 97 -0.61 -5.43 3.46
CA VAL A 97 0.59 -5.65 4.30
C VAL A 97 1.71 -6.27 3.45
N PRO A 98 2.98 -5.91 3.68
CA PRO A 98 4.09 -6.56 3.02
C PRO A 98 4.26 -7.98 3.54
N ARG A 99 4.61 -8.92 2.67
CA ARG A 99 4.83 -10.33 3.01
C ARG A 99 6.20 -10.86 2.59
N ASN A 100 6.92 -10.16 1.72
CA ASN A 100 8.21 -10.57 1.20
C ASN A 100 9.06 -9.36 0.75
N HIS A 101 10.28 -9.60 0.27
CA HIS A 101 11.17 -8.52 -0.14
C HIS A 101 10.66 -7.71 -1.36
N SER A 102 9.77 -8.28 -2.18
CA SER A 102 9.25 -7.60 -3.37
C SER A 102 8.15 -6.58 -3.04
N ASP A 103 7.41 -6.77 -1.94
CA ASP A 103 6.36 -5.84 -1.49
C ASP A 103 6.75 -5.04 -0.22
N ALA A 104 7.81 -5.45 0.49
CA ALA A 104 8.45 -4.71 1.57
C ALA A 104 9.38 -3.59 1.06
N VAL A 105 8.81 -2.66 0.28
CA VAL A 105 9.56 -1.59 -0.40
C VAL A 105 9.14 -0.21 0.10
N PHE A 106 9.97 0.79 -0.18
CA PHE A 106 9.61 2.20 -0.04
C PHE A 106 9.12 2.72 -1.40
N SER A 107 7.81 2.85 -1.58
CA SER A 107 7.21 3.42 -2.79
C SER A 107 6.85 4.89 -2.59
N THR A 108 7.40 5.75 -3.44
CA THR A 108 6.99 7.16 -3.55
C THR A 108 6.01 7.38 -4.71
N GLU A 109 5.72 6.35 -5.49
CA GLU A 109 4.77 6.41 -6.60
C GLU A 109 3.36 6.07 -6.09
N ILE A 110 2.40 6.94 -6.38
CA ILE A 110 0.98 6.65 -6.14
C ILE A 110 0.60 5.52 -7.11
N PRO A 111 0.11 4.35 -6.63
CA PRO A 111 -0.36 3.31 -7.53
C PRO A 111 -1.54 3.87 -8.33
N VAL A 112 -1.33 4.15 -9.61
CA VAL A 112 -2.40 4.48 -10.54
C VAL A 112 -3.16 3.18 -10.76
N TRP A 113 -4.26 2.98 -10.03
CA TRP A 113 -5.19 1.91 -10.37
C TRP A 113 -5.74 2.29 -11.75
N PRO A 114 -5.56 1.48 -12.80
CA PRO A 114 -6.18 1.77 -14.06
C PRO A 114 -7.68 1.61 -13.87
N SER A 115 -8.36 2.72 -13.57
CA SER A 115 -9.80 2.85 -13.73
C SER A 115 -10.11 2.38 -15.14
N GLY A 116 -10.86 1.28 -15.27
CA GLY A 116 -11.25 0.73 -16.55
C GLY A 116 -11.91 1.79 -17.42
N ALA A 117 -11.09 2.39 -18.30
CA ALA A 117 -11.51 3.21 -19.40
C ALA A 117 -10.67 2.74 -20.58
N SER A 118 -11.09 1.61 -21.16
CA SER A 118 -10.74 1.22 -22.52
C SER A 118 -11.31 2.27 -23.48
N SER A 119 -10.71 3.46 -23.48
CA SER A 119 -10.92 4.47 -24.51
C SER A 119 -9.88 4.21 -25.59
N CYS A 120 -10.16 3.22 -26.44
CA CYS A 120 -9.43 3.03 -27.69
C CYS A 120 -9.79 4.18 -28.64
N HIS A 121 -9.12 5.32 -28.47
CA HIS A 121 -9.11 6.37 -29.48
C HIS A 121 -7.70 6.55 -30.01
N SER A 122 -7.54 6.00 -31.22
CA SER A 122 -6.73 6.55 -32.31
C SER A 122 -5.21 6.47 -32.19
N ALA A 123 -4.62 5.52 -32.91
CA ALA A 123 -3.87 5.87 -34.12
C ALA A 123 -3.44 4.63 -34.92
N ARG A 124 -3.91 4.59 -36.18
CA ARG A 124 -3.14 4.15 -37.36
C ARG A 124 -2.78 2.66 -37.39
N TRP A 125 -3.68 1.85 -37.98
CA TRP A 125 -3.44 0.89 -39.07
C TRP A 125 -4.69 0.00 -39.23
N PRO A 126 -5.58 0.23 -40.21
CA PRO A 126 -6.90 -0.41 -40.24
C PRO A 126 -6.91 -1.85 -40.79
N VAL A 127 -5.77 -2.50 -40.99
CA VAL A 127 -5.71 -3.72 -41.83
C VAL A 127 -5.48 -5.03 -41.06
N LEU A 128 -5.05 -5.01 -39.79
CA LEU A 128 -4.72 -6.25 -39.07
C LEU A 128 -5.75 -6.77 -38.07
N CYS A 129 -6.84 -6.07 -37.77
CA CYS A 129 -7.84 -6.55 -36.81
C CYS A 129 -8.89 -7.53 -37.38
N ALA A 130 -8.86 -7.86 -38.68
CA ALA A 130 -9.92 -8.66 -39.30
C ALA A 130 -9.60 -10.15 -39.53
N LEU A 131 -8.46 -10.68 -39.05
CA LEU A 131 -8.03 -12.06 -39.36
C LEU A 131 -7.90 -13.02 -38.17
N LEU A 132 -8.19 -12.59 -36.93
CA LEU A 132 -8.04 -13.43 -35.73
C LEU A 132 -9.36 -13.88 -35.08
N SER A 133 -10.51 -13.61 -35.69
CA SER A 133 -11.81 -14.10 -35.21
C SER A 133 -12.33 -15.32 -35.99
N ALA A 134 -11.48 -16.02 -36.74
CA ALA A 134 -11.88 -17.16 -37.59
C ALA A 134 -11.25 -18.51 -37.24
N LEU A 135 -10.43 -18.63 -36.18
CA LEU A 135 -9.97 -19.93 -35.69
C LEU A 135 -9.69 -19.86 -34.17
N MET A 136 -10.69 -20.29 -33.39
CA MET A 136 -10.68 -20.86 -32.02
C MET A 136 -11.88 -20.40 -31.20
#